data_AF-A0A2S8P606-F1
#
_entry.id   AF-A0A2S8P606-F1
#
_cell.length_a   1.000
_cell.length_b   1.000
_cell.length_c   1.000
_cell.angle_alpha   90.00
_cell.angle_beta   90.00
_cell.angle_gamma   90.00
#
_symmetry.space_group_name_H-M   'P 1'
#
loop_
_entity.id
_entity.type
_entity.pdbx_description
1 polymer ?
#
loop_
_entity_poly.entity_id
_entity_poly.type
_entity_poly.pdbx_seq_one_letter_code
_entity_poly.pdbx_strand_id
1 'polypeptide(L)'
;MEEISKVYLEECQPEQAEVIIKEALQLLDQQDEGMLRAKLYRLLGIVFHEKNNRNEGYYFLRMSHDLLKRIYANREANISHQLLLLSLQDRKMNYEDYKSFIK
;
A
#
# COMPACT_ATOMS: atom_id res chain seq x y z
N MET A 1 -1.49 2.56 13.17
CA MET A 1 -2.06 1.53 12.27
C MET A 1 -1.13 1.28 11.09
N GLU A 2 -0.66 2.30 10.35
CA GLU A 2 0.32 2.12 9.26
C GLU A 2 1.55 1.29 9.69
N GLU A 3 2.23 1.68 10.79
CA GLU A 3 3.41 0.96 11.28
C GLU A 3 3.11 -0.47 11.75
N ILE A 4 1.94 -0.70 12.35
CA ILE A 4 1.53 -2.05 12.80
C ILE A 4 1.32 -2.96 11.58
N SER A 5 0.72 -2.44 10.51
CA SER A 5 0.55 -3.20 9.26
C SER A 5 1.90 -3.55 8.62
N LYS A 6 2.90 -2.66 8.69
CA LYS A 6 4.27 -2.96 8.23
C LYS A 6 4.89 -4.09 9.04
N VAL A 7 4.72 -4.09 10.37
CA VAL A 7 5.20 -5.19 11.23
C VAL A 7 4.56 -6.52 10.83
N TYR A 8 3.25 -6.57 10.62
CA TYR A 8 2.60 -7.80 10.16
C TYR A 8 3.12 -8.29 8.80
N LEU A 9 3.40 -7.37 7.87
CA LEU A 9 4.03 -7.73 6.58
C LEU A 9 5.46 -8.26 6.76
N GLU A 10 6.25 -7.70 7.68
CA GLU A 10 7.58 -8.23 8.02
C GLU A 10 7.52 -9.64 8.62
N GLU A 11 6.46 -9.95 9.36
CA GLU A 11 6.22 -11.28 9.93
C GLU A 11 5.55 -12.27 8.97
N CYS A 12 5.44 -11.93 7.67
CA CYS A 12 4.74 -12.73 6.65
C CYS A 12 3.27 -13.02 7.02
N GLN A 13 2.59 -12.04 7.61
CA GLN A 13 1.19 -12.11 8.05
C GLN A 13 0.30 -11.13 7.24
N PRO A 14 0.13 -11.34 5.92
CA PRO A 14 -0.59 -10.40 5.07
C PRO A 14 -2.09 -10.32 5.40
N GLU A 15 -2.71 -11.37 5.94
CA GLU A 15 -4.11 -11.34 6.38
C GLU A 15 -4.33 -10.39 7.56
N GLN A 16 -3.44 -10.44 8.55
CA GLN A 16 -3.48 -9.54 9.72
C GLN A 16 -3.21 -8.09 9.29
N ALA A 17 -2.23 -7.89 8.41
CA ALA A 17 -1.97 -6.57 7.83
C ALA A 17 -3.20 -6.02 7.11
N GLU A 18 -3.89 -6.83 6.30
CA GLU A 18 -5.11 -6.43 5.60
C GLU A 18 -6.21 -5.96 6.55
N VAL A 19 -6.47 -6.71 7.63
CA VAL A 19 -7.49 -6.38 8.63
C VAL A 19 -7.19 -5.02 9.25
N ILE A 20 -5.98 -4.81 9.75
CA ILE A 20 -5.58 -3.55 10.38
C ILE A 20 -5.67 -2.38 9.41
N ILE A 21 -5.27 -2.56 8.15
CA ILE A 21 -5.35 -1.48 7.15
C ILE A 21 -6.81 -1.13 6.84
N LYS A 22 -7.68 -2.13 6.71
CA LYS A 22 -9.11 -1.90 6.44
C LYS A 22 -9.80 -1.21 7.61
N GLU A 23 -9.50 -1.61 8.85
CA GLU A 23 -9.98 -0.91 10.06
C GLU A 23 -9.49 0.55 10.07
N ALA A 24 -8.22 0.78 9.75
CA ALA A 24 -7.66 2.12 9.67
C ALA A 24 -8.38 2.99 8.62
N LEU A 25 -8.63 2.43 7.44
CA LEU A 25 -9.34 3.14 6.37
C LEU A 25 -10.78 3.52 6.79
N GLN A 26 -11.50 2.62 7.47
CA GLN A 26 -12.84 2.92 8.00
C GLN A 26 -12.83 4.06 9.02
N LEU A 27 -11.82 4.13 9.89
CA LEU A 27 -11.67 5.22 10.85
C LEU A 27 -11.38 6.56 10.16
N LEU A 28 -10.71 6.54 9.01
CA LEU A 28 -10.38 7.74 8.23
C LEU A 28 -11.54 8.29 7.41
N ASP A 29 -12.65 7.56 7.25
CA ASP A 29 -13.82 8.08 6.50
C ASP A 29 -14.43 9.33 7.17
N GLN A 30 -14.09 9.59 8.42
CA GLN A 30 -14.53 10.76 9.19
C GLN A 30 -13.48 11.89 9.26
N GLN A 31 -12.33 11.73 8.58
CA GLN A 31 -11.18 12.63 8.70
C GLN A 31 -10.63 13.08 7.33
N ASP A 32 -10.13 14.31 7.24
CA ASP A 32 -9.45 14.83 6.03
C ASP A 32 -7.96 14.47 6.03
N GLU A 33 -7.67 13.17 6.06
CA GLU A 33 -6.33 12.60 6.18
C GLU A 33 -5.91 11.93 4.87
N GLY A 34 -5.96 12.68 3.77
CA GLY A 34 -5.73 12.17 2.41
C GLY A 34 -4.35 11.52 2.22
N MET A 35 -3.32 12.02 2.91
CA MET A 35 -1.97 11.45 2.88
C MET A 35 -1.94 10.05 3.49
N LEU A 36 -2.46 9.90 4.71
CA LEU A 36 -2.49 8.61 5.40
C LEU A 36 -3.36 7.60 4.64
N ARG A 37 -4.52 8.04 4.15
CA ARG A 37 -5.40 7.20 3.32
C ARG A 37 -4.66 6.65 2.11
N ALA A 38 -3.87 7.48 1.42
CA ALA A 38 -3.09 7.04 0.28
C ALA A 38 -1.97 6.05 0.66
N LYS A 39 -1.28 6.27 1.79
CA LYS A 39 -0.26 5.34 2.29
C LYS A 39 -0.86 3.99 2.66
N LEU A 40 -2.06 3.97 3.23
CA LEU A 40 -2.79 2.74 3.52
C LEU A 40 -3.21 2.00 2.24
N TYR A 41 -3.67 2.70 1.19
CA TYR A 41 -3.87 2.06 -0.11
C TYR A 41 -2.59 1.47 -0.68
N ARG A 42 -1.44 2.13 -0.50
CA ARG A 42 -0.14 1.56 -0.93
C ARG A 42 0.15 0.24 -0.23
N LEU A 43 -0.06 0.19 1.10
CA LEU A 43 0.15 -1.03 1.88
C LEU A 43 -0.83 -2.14 1.48
N LEU A 44 -2.11 -1.84 1.20
CA LEU A 44 -3.04 -2.83 0.63
C LEU A 44 -2.53 -3.37 -0.70
N GLY A 45 -1.97 -2.49 -1.54
CA GLY A 45 -1.31 -2.89 -2.78
C GLY A 45 -0.29 -4.01 -2.59
N ILE A 46 0.58 -3.82 -1.59
CA ILE A 46 1.62 -4.79 -1.23
C ILE A 46 1.03 -6.06 -0.62
N VAL A 47 0.07 -5.95 0.30
CA VAL A 47 -0.66 -7.09 0.89
C VAL A 47 -1.25 -7.99 -0.19
N PHE A 48 -1.97 -7.42 -1.16
CA PHE A 48 -2.58 -8.23 -2.22
C PHE A 48 -1.54 -8.88 -3.13
N HIS A 49 -0.36 -8.27 -3.32
CA HIS A 49 0.73 -8.90 -4.05
C HIS A 49 1.35 -10.08 -3.30
N GLU A 50 1.55 -9.97 -1.99
CA GLU A 50 2.00 -11.09 -1.16
C GLU A 50 1.06 -12.30 -1.26
N LYS A 51 -0.25 -12.01 -1.27
CA LYS A 51 -1.35 -12.96 -1.43
C LYS A 51 -1.53 -13.46 -2.87
N ASN A 52 -0.63 -13.08 -3.78
CA ASN A 52 -0.64 -13.42 -5.21
C ASN A 52 -1.89 -12.93 -5.96
N ASN A 53 -2.54 -11.89 -5.45
CA ASN A 53 -3.66 -11.22 -6.08
C ASN A 53 -3.19 -9.93 -6.79
N ARG A 54 -2.66 -10.10 -8.00
CA ARG A 54 -2.00 -9.03 -8.77
C ARG A 54 -2.95 -7.90 -9.18
N ASN A 55 -4.20 -8.22 -9.52
CA ASN A 55 -5.15 -7.23 -10.01
C ASN A 55 -5.52 -6.24 -8.89
N GLU A 56 -5.85 -6.76 -7.71
CA GLU A 56 -6.20 -5.95 -6.56
C GLU A 56 -5.00 -5.16 -6.06
N GLY A 57 -3.80 -5.75 -6.05
CA GLY A 57 -2.62 -4.99 -5.64
C GLY A 57 -2.27 -3.86 -6.60
N TYR A 58 -2.33 -4.10 -7.92
CA TYR A 58 -2.21 -3.04 -8.92
C TYR A 58 -3.25 -1.93 -8.70
N TYR A 59 -4.51 -2.31 -8.49
CA TYR A 59 -5.60 -1.37 -8.25
C TYR A 59 -5.30 -0.46 -7.05
N PHE A 60 -4.87 -1.02 -5.93
CA PHE A 60 -4.60 -0.25 -4.72
C PHE A 60 -3.34 0.62 -4.83
N LEU A 61 -2.27 0.14 -5.48
CA LEU A 61 -1.09 0.95 -5.77
C LEU A 61 -1.42 2.15 -6.68
N ARG A 62 -2.28 1.95 -7.68
CA ARG A 62 -2.76 3.02 -8.54
C ARG A 62 -3.64 4.02 -7.78
N MET A 63 -4.56 3.55 -6.95
CA MET A 63 -5.39 4.40 -6.10
C MET A 63 -4.54 5.29 -5.17
N SER A 64 -3.49 4.72 -4.57
CA SER A 64 -2.51 5.45 -3.77
C SER A 64 -1.84 6.56 -4.57
N HIS A 65 -1.28 6.22 -5.73
CA HIS A 65 -0.63 7.18 -6.62
C HIS A 65 -1.56 8.33 -7.02
N ASP A 66 -2.76 8.01 -7.50
CA ASP A 66 -3.70 9.00 -8.02
C ASP A 66 -4.18 9.95 -6.92
N LEU A 67 -4.42 9.45 -5.70
CA LEU A 67 -4.77 10.28 -4.56
C LEU A 67 -3.61 11.21 -4.17
N LEU A 68 -2.37 10.71 -4.13
CA LEU A 68 -1.19 11.50 -3.80
C LEU A 68 -0.93 12.61 -4.82
N LYS A 69 -1.18 12.33 -6.11
CA LYS A 69 -1.13 13.35 -7.16
C LYS A 69 -2.18 14.45 -6.95
N ARG A 70 -3.40 14.10 -6.58
CA ARG A 70 -4.49 15.07 -6.34
C ARG A 70 -4.20 16.01 -5.17
N ILE A 71 -3.52 15.53 -4.13
CA ILE A 71 -3.13 16.32 -2.97
C ILE A 71 -1.73 16.95 -3.09
N TYR A 72 -1.14 16.94 -4.30
CA TYR A 72 0.19 17.51 -4.60
C TYR A 72 1.36 16.91 -3.81
N ALA A 73 1.20 15.69 -3.28
CA ALA A 73 2.22 14.94 -2.55
C ALA A 73 3.19 14.21 -3.51
N ASN A 74 3.91 14.97 -4.35
CA ASN A 74 4.66 14.40 -5.49
C ASN A 74 5.73 13.37 -5.10
N ARG A 75 6.43 13.55 -3.96
CA ARG A 75 7.43 12.57 -3.49
C ARG A 75 6.79 11.22 -3.20
N GLU A 76 5.68 11.22 -2.49
CA GLU A 76 4.92 10.02 -2.12
C GLU A 76 4.22 9.40 -3.33
N ALA A 77 3.73 10.23 -4.25
CA ALA A 77 3.19 9.76 -5.53
C ALA A 77 4.27 8.99 -6.31
N ASN A 78 5.48 9.53 -6.41
CA ASN A 78 6.58 8.86 -7.10
C ASN A 78 6.93 7.50 -6.48
N ILE A 79 6.95 7.39 -5.14
CA ILE A 79 7.12 6.10 -4.45
C ILE A 79 6.04 5.12 -4.91
N SER A 80 4.77 5.52 -4.83
CA SER A 80 3.64 4.64 -5.21
C SER A 80 3.70 4.23 -6.69
N HIS A 81 4.16 5.12 -7.56
CA HIS A 81 4.37 4.84 -8.98
C HIS A 81 5.50 3.82 -9.19
N GLN A 82 6.63 3.97 -8.49
CA GLN A 82 7.74 3.00 -8.55
C GLN A 82 7.27 1.62 -8.10
N LEU A 83 6.49 1.54 -7.03
CA LEU A 83 5.91 0.26 -6.60
C LEU A 83 4.95 -0.28 -7.64
N LEU A 84 4.07 0.54 -8.23
CA LEU A 84 3.17 0.12 -9.31
C LEU A 84 3.94 -0.50 -10.49
N LEU A 85 5.04 0.10 -10.92
CA LEU A 85 5.89 -0.45 -11.98
C LEU A 85 6.55 -1.76 -11.58
N LEU A 86 7.07 -1.83 -10.35
CA LEU A 86 7.66 -3.04 -9.79
C LEU A 86 6.64 -4.19 -9.71
N SER A 87 5.38 -3.83 -9.42
CA SER A 87 4.23 -4.72 -9.29
C SER A 87 3.86 -5.42 -10.61
N LEU A 88 4.25 -4.87 -11.77
CA LEU A 88 3.95 -5.42 -13.10
C LEU A 88 4.89 -6.55 -13.52
N GLN A 89 5.90 -6.88 -12.72
CA GLN A 89 6.82 -7.97 -13.02
C GLN A 89 6.09 -9.33 -12.98
N ASP A 90 6.49 -10.26 -13.84
CA ASP A 90 5.84 -11.57 -13.93
C ASP A 90 6.25 -12.56 -12.81
N ARG A 91 7.09 -12.11 -11.87
CA ARG A 91 7.48 -12.89 -10.69
C ARG A 91 6.57 -12.59 -9.49
N LYS A 92 6.47 -13.54 -8.57
CA LYS A 92 5.83 -13.28 -7.27
C LYS A 92 6.64 -12.21 -6.54
N MET A 93 5.94 -11.20 -6.01
CA MET A 93 6.51 -10.10 -5.26
C MET A 93 6.07 -10.21 -3.79
N ASN A 94 6.97 -9.92 -2.85
CA ASN A 94 6.67 -9.89 -1.42
C ASN A 94 7.06 -8.54 -0.79
N TYR A 95 6.76 -8.35 0.49
CA TYR A 95 7.01 -7.13 1.23
C TYR A 95 8.49 -6.73 1.19
N GLU A 96 9.41 -7.68 1.28
CA GLU A 96 10.85 -7.41 1.25
C GLU A 96 11.30 -6.78 -0.08
N ASP A 97 10.66 -7.13 -1.21
CA ASP A 97 10.92 -6.46 -2.49
C ASP A 97 10.52 -4.96 -2.47
N TYR A 98 9.50 -4.59 -1.68
CA TYR A 98 8.98 -3.22 -1.60
C TYR A 98 9.59 -2.41 -0.45
N LYS A 99 10.09 -3.08 0.59
CA LYS A 99 10.49 -2.48 1.88
C LYS A 99 11.46 -1.32 1.75
N SER A 100 12.39 -1.38 0.80
CA SER A 100 13.38 -0.31 0.57
C SER A 100 12.77 1.04 0.16
N PHE A 101 11.56 1.05 -0.39
CA PHE A 101 10.87 2.24 -0.87
C PHE A 101 9.95 2.90 0.16
N ILE A 102 9.56 2.17 1.21
CA ILE A 102 8.51 2.57 2.17
C ILE A 102 9.02 2.68 3.61
N LYS A 103 10.34 2.87 3.77
CA LYS A 103 10.98 3.22 5.04
C LYS A 103 10.54 4.59 5.56
#